data_AF-A0AAV9XMQ4-F1
#
_entry.id   AF-A0AAV9XMQ4-F1
#
_cell.length_a   1.000
_cell.length_b   1.000
_cell.length_c   1.000
_cell.angle_alpha   90.00
_cell.angle_beta   90.00
_cell.angle_gamma   90.00
#
_symmetry.space_group_name_H-M   'P 1'
#
loop_
_entity.id
_entity.type
_entity.pdbx_description
1 polymer ?
#
loop_
_entity_poly.entity_id
_entity_poly.type
_entity_poly.pdbx_seq_one_letter_code
_entity_poly.pdbx_strand_id
1 'polypeptide(L)'
;MAELEIFVINNSGQPKNYVFVASPPVVNGNPSDPGVFVSVWSSQLLDDGRFWGFFTSPDYYAWTGVSPGPLKHGITVRGGESLKASLGVASHPGTTFDLRVDGNPSLGVESAPTAPQGAFIVQSGDVPDPDLDILIGVGQRDMETGEVVPTSVMLAQPHTTTEFQPGVKFYVKNVDYHKHAILNVSSIIENSAVVDFTGKPANLNAAHVVHNADGTFTTTFVDNHKFTEVDVPAPSSLTNLPKQTIEEDPIEHDECAGDSEKVGDALTEGNSESPVLASTTAVAKIQWMPPGNIARVKADLQNISTRLARQGYKVTQDPIVTYPDGSITAEMEIQLSVPWAQFQRDWAGTVAPILVPENAKWTLIFR
;
A
#
# COMPACT_ATOMS: atom_id res chain seq x y z
N MET A 1 -14.40 -11.22 -0.33
CA MET A 1 -13.98 -10.63 -1.62
C MET A 1 -12.46 -10.52 -1.58
N ALA A 2 -11.75 -10.66 -2.70
CA ALA A 2 -10.29 -10.62 -2.69
C ALA A 2 -9.79 -9.22 -2.30
N GLU A 3 -8.66 -9.16 -1.58
CA GLU A 3 -7.93 -7.93 -1.32
C GLU A 3 -7.38 -7.38 -2.64
N LEU A 4 -7.26 -6.06 -2.73
CA LEU A 4 -6.73 -5.36 -3.90
C LEU A 4 -5.36 -4.80 -3.57
N GLU A 5 -4.45 -4.97 -4.52
CA GLU A 5 -3.04 -4.60 -4.36
C GLU A 5 -2.65 -3.63 -5.48
N ILE A 6 -2.04 -2.51 -5.12
CA ILE A 6 -1.56 -1.53 -6.09
C ILE A 6 -0.10 -1.21 -5.78
N PHE A 7 0.79 -1.52 -6.71
CA PHE A 7 2.21 -1.25 -6.60
C PHE A 7 2.59 -0.07 -7.47
N VAL A 8 3.26 0.92 -6.89
CA VAL A 8 3.78 2.08 -7.61
C VAL A 8 5.28 1.94 -7.71
N ILE A 9 5.82 2.02 -8.92
CA ILE A 9 7.24 1.97 -9.23
C ILE A 9 7.64 3.35 -9.75
N ASN A 10 8.58 3.98 -9.06
CA ASN A 10 9.16 5.24 -9.50
C ASN A 10 10.29 4.95 -10.49
N ASN A 11 10.09 5.27 -11.76
CA ASN A 11 11.11 5.22 -12.80
C ASN A 11 11.22 6.59 -13.49
N SER A 12 10.99 7.66 -12.72
CA SER A 12 10.94 9.03 -13.24
C SER A 12 12.32 9.68 -13.35
N GLY A 13 13.38 8.99 -12.91
CA GLY A 13 14.75 9.48 -12.87
C GLY A 13 15.09 10.34 -11.64
N GLN A 14 14.12 10.60 -10.75
CA GLN A 14 14.30 11.42 -9.54
C GLN A 14 13.36 10.96 -8.40
N PRO A 15 13.67 11.29 -7.13
CA PRO A 15 12.75 11.05 -6.02
C PRO A 15 11.42 11.79 -6.20
N LYS A 16 10.30 11.11 -5.97
CA LYS A 16 8.92 11.66 -6.11
C LYS A 16 8.06 11.25 -4.92
N ASN A 17 7.14 12.14 -4.52
CA ASN A 17 6.14 11.84 -3.49
C ASN A 17 4.85 11.38 -4.17
N TYR A 18 4.40 10.17 -3.86
CA TYR A 18 3.19 9.60 -4.43
C TYR A 18 2.06 9.64 -3.41
N VAL A 19 0.83 9.86 -3.90
CA VAL A 19 -0.39 9.75 -3.12
C VAL A 19 -1.35 8.76 -3.76
N PHE A 20 -2.06 8.00 -2.92
CA PHE A 20 -3.20 7.19 -3.33
C PHE A 20 -4.51 7.86 -2.92
N VAL A 21 -5.43 7.91 -3.87
CA VAL A 21 -6.76 8.50 -3.70
C VAL A 21 -7.80 7.58 -4.33
N ALA A 22 -8.88 7.28 -3.62
CA ALA A 22 -10.00 6.54 -4.22
C ALA A 22 -10.75 7.46 -5.20
N SER A 23 -11.35 6.89 -6.24
CA SER A 23 -12.24 7.66 -7.11
C SER A 23 -13.42 8.19 -6.31
N PRO A 24 -13.88 9.43 -6.56
CA PRO A 24 -15.07 9.91 -5.90
C PRO A 24 -16.25 8.99 -6.22
N PRO A 25 -17.13 8.68 -5.25
CA PRO A 25 -18.36 7.96 -5.52
C PRO A 25 -19.24 8.77 -6.48
N VAL A 26 -20.10 8.07 -7.22
CA VAL A 26 -21.25 8.74 -7.83
C VAL A 26 -22.21 9.09 -6.70
N VAL A 27 -22.62 10.35 -6.63
CA VAL A 27 -23.53 10.85 -5.60
C VAL A 27 -24.83 11.31 -6.24
N ASN A 28 -25.95 10.74 -5.81
CA ASN A 28 -27.29 11.23 -6.13
C ASN A 28 -27.90 11.91 -4.90
N GLY A 29 -28.72 12.94 -5.11
CA GLY A 29 -29.43 13.64 -4.03
C GLY A 29 -29.05 15.11 -3.82
N ASN A 30 -28.76 15.86 -4.89
CA ASN A 30 -28.34 17.27 -4.85
C ASN A 30 -27.06 17.49 -4.02
N PRO A 31 -25.88 17.14 -4.54
CA PRO A 31 -24.64 17.42 -3.84
C PRO A 31 -24.51 18.93 -3.57
N SER A 32 -24.26 19.27 -2.31
CA SER A 32 -23.95 20.64 -1.89
C SER A 32 -22.72 21.16 -2.63
N ASP A 33 -22.70 22.42 -3.06
CA ASP A 33 -21.45 23.13 -3.44
C ASP A 33 -20.52 23.15 -2.21
N PRO A 34 -19.24 22.70 -2.28
CA PRO A 34 -18.37 22.54 -3.46
C PRO A 34 -18.38 21.16 -4.16
N GLY A 35 -19.31 20.30 -3.82
CA GLY A 35 -19.44 18.93 -4.31
C GLY A 35 -18.70 17.92 -3.41
N VAL A 36 -18.32 16.80 -4.02
CA VAL A 36 -17.57 15.74 -3.35
C VAL A 36 -16.09 16.04 -3.43
N PHE A 37 -15.42 16.00 -2.27
CA PHE A 37 -13.98 15.99 -2.19
C PHE A 37 -13.46 14.58 -1.94
N VAL A 38 -12.20 14.36 -2.30
CA VAL A 38 -11.48 13.10 -2.07
C VAL A 38 -10.37 13.32 -1.07
N SER A 39 -10.01 12.29 -0.32
CA SER A 39 -8.97 12.34 0.71
C SER A 39 -7.74 11.54 0.27
N VAL A 40 -6.55 12.07 0.57
CA VAL A 40 -5.30 11.31 0.44
C VAL A 40 -5.33 10.18 1.45
N TRP A 41 -5.42 8.95 0.95
CA TRP A 41 -5.46 7.79 1.81
C TRP A 41 -4.07 7.39 2.30
N SER A 42 -3.08 7.47 1.42
CA SER A 42 -1.70 7.21 1.79
C SER A 42 -0.75 8.03 0.94
N SER A 43 0.43 8.30 1.48
CA SER A 43 1.49 9.07 0.81
C SER A 43 2.87 8.52 1.14
N GLN A 44 3.76 8.47 0.15
CA GLN A 44 5.13 7.96 0.32
C GLN A 44 6.09 8.63 -0.67
N LEU A 45 7.22 9.11 -0.15
CA LEU A 45 8.38 9.49 -0.96
C LEU A 45 9.12 8.22 -1.42
N LEU A 46 9.36 8.11 -2.73
CA LEU A 46 10.11 7.03 -3.35
C LEU A 46 11.30 7.61 -4.12
N ASP A 47 12.49 7.08 -3.88
CA ASP A 47 13.64 7.32 -4.75
C ASP A 47 13.42 6.67 -6.13
N ASP A 48 14.24 7.04 -7.10
CA ASP A 48 14.20 6.41 -8.43
C ASP A 48 14.56 4.92 -8.37
N GLY A 49 13.89 4.10 -9.17
CA GLY A 49 13.99 2.65 -9.15
C GLY A 49 13.29 1.96 -7.96
N ARG A 50 12.70 2.71 -7.03
CA ARG A 50 12.02 2.15 -5.84
C ARG A 50 10.53 1.93 -6.10
N PHE A 51 9.94 1.05 -5.30
CA PHE A 51 8.51 0.77 -5.34
C PHE A 51 7.84 0.81 -3.98
N TRP A 52 6.52 0.93 -3.98
CA TRP A 52 5.68 0.90 -2.80
C TRP A 52 4.32 0.27 -3.09
N GLY A 53 3.88 -0.63 -2.21
CA GLY A 53 2.59 -1.31 -2.29
C GLY A 53 1.53 -0.63 -1.41
N PHE A 54 0.32 -0.54 -1.94
CA PHE A 54 -0.88 -0.13 -1.24
C PHE A 54 -1.92 -1.25 -1.28
N PHE A 55 -2.52 -1.52 -0.11
CA PHE A 55 -3.42 -2.65 0.10
C PHE A 55 -4.77 -2.13 0.57
N THR A 56 -5.83 -2.65 -0.03
CA THR A 56 -7.17 -2.27 0.35
C THR A 56 -8.15 -3.41 0.18
N SER A 57 -9.23 -3.35 0.96
CA SER A 57 -10.38 -4.22 0.77
C SER A 57 -11.47 -3.49 -0.03
N PRO A 58 -12.29 -4.23 -0.78
CA PRO A 58 -13.46 -3.67 -1.45
C PRO A 58 -14.64 -3.44 -0.48
N ASP A 59 -14.41 -3.54 0.84
CA ASP A 59 -15.42 -3.19 1.83
C ASP A 59 -15.53 -1.67 1.92
N TYR A 60 -16.75 -1.17 1.80
CA TYR A 60 -17.06 0.25 1.97
C TYR A 60 -17.72 0.51 3.32
N TYR A 61 -17.52 1.71 3.82
CA TYR A 61 -18.11 2.19 5.05
C TYR A 61 -18.84 3.50 4.76
N ALA A 62 -20.02 3.67 5.33
CA ALA A 62 -20.54 5.02 5.51
C ALA A 62 -19.67 5.69 6.57
N TRP A 63 -19.27 6.93 6.33
CA TRP A 63 -18.44 7.70 7.25
C TRP A 63 -19.09 9.06 7.52
N THR A 64 -18.99 9.53 8.76
CA THR A 64 -19.42 10.87 9.16
C THR A 64 -18.41 11.51 10.10
N GLY A 65 -18.32 12.85 10.07
CA GLY A 65 -17.42 13.59 10.96
C GLY A 65 -17.62 15.09 10.87
N VAL A 66 -16.67 15.85 11.42
CA VAL A 66 -16.68 17.31 11.38
C VAL A 66 -15.40 17.81 10.71
N SER A 67 -15.52 18.86 9.89
CA SER A 67 -14.35 19.57 9.37
C SER A 67 -13.89 20.60 10.40
N PRO A 68 -12.57 20.82 10.59
CA PRO A 68 -12.06 21.88 11.46
C PRO A 68 -12.25 23.30 10.89
N GLY A 69 -12.84 23.42 9.69
CA GLY A 69 -13.19 24.67 9.02
C GLY A 69 -13.68 24.41 7.59
N PRO A 70 -13.98 25.48 6.82
CA PRO A 70 -14.64 25.37 5.51
C PRO A 70 -13.99 24.33 4.61
N LEU A 71 -14.81 23.39 4.12
CA LEU A 71 -14.35 22.29 3.29
C LEU A 71 -13.71 22.82 2.00
N LYS A 72 -12.38 22.68 1.91
CA LYS A 72 -11.59 23.14 0.77
C LYS A 72 -10.34 22.28 0.63
N HIS A 73 -9.72 22.42 -0.54
CA HIS A 73 -8.46 21.78 -0.86
C HIS A 73 -7.37 22.07 0.21
N GLY A 74 -6.66 21.03 0.65
CA GLY A 74 -5.57 21.08 1.62
C GLY A 74 -6.00 20.95 3.09
N ILE A 75 -7.30 21.00 3.41
CA ILE A 75 -7.77 20.75 4.79
C ILE A 75 -7.57 19.28 5.14
N THR A 76 -7.22 19.01 6.41
CA THR A 76 -7.06 17.65 6.91
C THR A 76 -8.28 17.26 7.74
N VAL A 77 -8.96 16.19 7.33
CA VAL A 77 -10.11 15.65 8.07
C VAL A 77 -9.66 14.38 8.77
N ARG A 78 -9.86 14.29 10.08
CA ARG A 78 -9.46 13.14 10.91
C ARG A 78 -10.58 12.76 11.89
N GLY A 79 -10.55 11.51 12.32
CA GLY A 79 -11.53 10.96 13.26
C GLY A 79 -12.85 10.64 12.55
N GLY A 80 -13.95 10.90 13.24
CA GLY A 80 -15.30 10.57 12.78
C GLY A 80 -15.78 9.18 13.21
N GLU A 81 -17.00 8.86 12.79
CA GLU A 81 -17.63 7.58 13.00
C GLU A 81 -17.82 6.89 11.65
N SER A 82 -17.78 5.56 11.65
CA SER A 82 -18.05 4.79 10.45
C SER A 82 -18.80 3.50 10.75
N LEU A 83 -19.64 3.10 9.80
CA LEU A 83 -20.35 1.83 9.83
C LEU A 83 -20.19 1.11 8.50
N LYS A 84 -20.00 -0.22 8.55
CA LYS A 84 -19.82 -1.03 7.36
C LYS A 84 -21.08 -0.96 6.49
N ALA A 85 -20.92 -0.54 5.24
CA ALA A 85 -22.00 -0.43 4.28
C ALA A 85 -22.09 -1.69 3.43
N SER A 86 -23.30 -2.22 3.26
CA SER A 86 -23.58 -3.21 2.22
C SER A 86 -24.12 -2.48 1.00
N LEU A 87 -23.45 -2.62 -0.15
CA LEU A 87 -23.96 -2.05 -1.39
C LEU A 87 -25.15 -2.87 -1.88
N GLY A 88 -26.15 -2.20 -2.46
CA GLY A 88 -27.29 -2.89 -3.03
C GLY A 88 -26.89 -3.83 -4.17
N VAL A 89 -27.65 -4.89 -4.34
CA VAL A 89 -27.53 -5.85 -5.45
C VAL A 89 -28.92 -6.04 -6.07
N ALA A 90 -28.99 -6.67 -7.24
CA ALA A 90 -30.27 -6.87 -7.93
C ALA A 90 -31.35 -7.58 -7.09
N SER A 91 -30.94 -8.43 -6.13
CA SER A 91 -31.83 -9.20 -5.28
C SER A 91 -32.11 -8.58 -3.91
N HIS A 92 -31.28 -7.64 -3.44
CA HIS A 92 -31.37 -7.07 -2.10
C HIS A 92 -30.91 -5.61 -2.10
N PRO A 93 -31.70 -4.69 -1.52
CA PRO A 93 -31.27 -3.29 -1.40
C PRO A 93 -30.06 -3.15 -0.48
N GLY A 94 -29.28 -2.09 -0.69
CA GLY A 94 -28.13 -1.75 0.13
C GLY A 94 -28.52 -1.07 1.43
N THR A 95 -27.54 -0.89 2.31
CA THR A 95 -27.74 -0.28 3.63
C THR A 95 -28.19 1.17 3.52
N THR A 96 -29.12 1.56 4.39
CA THR A 96 -29.55 2.93 4.62
C THR A 96 -29.16 3.31 6.05
N PHE A 97 -28.45 4.42 6.21
CA PHE A 97 -28.00 4.95 7.49
C PHE A 97 -28.69 6.26 7.82
N ASP A 98 -28.99 6.48 9.08
CA ASP A 98 -29.47 7.77 9.58
C ASP A 98 -28.31 8.58 10.14
N LEU A 99 -28.08 9.78 9.63
CA LEU A 99 -27.18 10.73 10.24
C LEU A 99 -27.89 11.39 11.43
N ARG A 100 -27.32 11.24 12.63
CA ARG A 100 -27.79 11.88 13.87
C ARG A 100 -26.77 12.91 14.32
N VAL A 101 -27.24 14.09 14.69
CA VAL A 101 -26.38 15.18 15.16
C VAL A 101 -26.84 15.66 16.54
N ASP A 102 -26.41 14.94 17.57
CA ASP A 102 -26.62 15.30 18.98
C ASP A 102 -25.27 15.69 19.61
N GLY A 103 -24.71 16.80 19.14
CA GLY A 103 -23.34 17.22 19.44
C GLY A 103 -22.36 16.75 18.37
N ASN A 104 -21.86 15.52 18.48
CA ASN A 104 -21.01 14.93 17.43
C ASN A 104 -21.87 14.14 16.44
N PRO A 105 -21.58 14.22 15.13
CA PRO A 105 -22.31 13.44 14.14
C PRO A 105 -22.01 11.95 14.31
N SER A 106 -23.07 11.14 14.23
CA SER A 106 -23.02 9.68 14.35
C SER A 106 -23.91 9.02 13.30
N LEU A 107 -23.66 7.74 13.01
CA LEU A 107 -24.45 6.97 12.06
C LEU A 107 -25.33 5.97 12.82
N GLY A 108 -26.64 6.14 12.72
CA GLY A 108 -27.62 5.16 13.16
C GLY A 108 -27.83 4.07 12.10
N VAL A 109 -28.06 2.85 12.57
CA VAL A 109 -28.60 1.76 11.73
C VAL A 109 -30.12 1.77 11.89
N GLU A 110 -30.85 2.58 11.10
CA GLU A 110 -32.32 2.52 11.17
C GLU A 110 -33.02 2.83 9.83
N SER A 111 -33.36 1.76 9.11
CA SER A 111 -34.63 1.53 8.40
C SER A 111 -34.45 0.28 7.54
N ALA A 112 -35.54 -0.24 6.97
CA ALA A 112 -35.43 -1.29 5.98
C ALA A 112 -34.47 -0.82 4.87
N PRO A 113 -33.46 -1.63 4.48
CA PRO A 113 -32.52 -1.23 3.46
C PRO A 113 -33.28 -0.82 2.19
N THR A 114 -32.96 0.35 1.65
CA THR A 114 -33.63 0.90 0.46
C THR A 114 -32.65 1.34 -0.62
N ALA A 115 -31.34 1.27 -0.37
CA ALA A 115 -30.35 1.76 -1.31
C ALA A 115 -30.37 0.94 -2.62
N PRO A 116 -30.27 1.60 -3.78
CA PRO A 116 -30.30 0.93 -5.07
C PRO A 116 -29.04 0.07 -5.29
N GLN A 117 -29.05 -0.68 -6.40
CA GLN A 117 -27.91 -1.52 -6.77
C GLN A 117 -26.62 -0.69 -6.88
N GLY A 118 -25.55 -1.17 -6.24
CA GLY A 118 -24.24 -0.55 -6.21
C GLY A 118 -24.09 0.57 -5.17
N ALA A 119 -25.14 0.92 -4.43
CA ALA A 119 -25.12 2.07 -3.53
C ALA A 119 -25.44 1.71 -2.07
N PHE A 120 -25.08 2.64 -1.18
CA PHE A 120 -25.67 2.78 0.15
C PHE A 120 -26.24 4.20 0.30
N ILE A 121 -27.10 4.42 1.30
CA ILE A 121 -27.74 5.71 1.55
C ILE A 121 -27.33 6.26 2.91
N VAL A 122 -27.14 7.58 3.00
CA VAL A 122 -27.15 8.34 4.26
C VAL A 122 -28.32 9.33 4.23
N GLN A 123 -29.23 9.22 5.19
CA GLN A 123 -30.38 10.11 5.39
C GLN A 123 -30.06 11.08 6.51
N SER A 124 -30.09 12.38 6.22
CA SER A 124 -29.94 13.41 7.22
C SER A 124 -31.29 13.91 7.72
N GLY A 125 -31.41 14.01 9.05
CA GLY A 125 -32.50 14.75 9.69
C GLY A 125 -32.19 16.24 9.76
N ASP A 126 -32.45 16.82 10.93
CA ASP A 126 -31.98 18.17 11.25
C ASP A 126 -30.44 18.15 11.34
N VAL A 127 -29.79 18.96 10.50
CA VAL A 127 -28.35 19.21 10.59
C VAL A 127 -28.21 20.62 11.18
N PRO A 128 -27.80 20.75 12.46
CA PRO A 128 -27.75 22.03 13.15
C PRO A 128 -26.70 22.97 12.53
N ASP A 129 -27.01 24.27 12.57
CA ASP A 129 -26.19 25.48 12.27
C ASP A 129 -25.13 25.36 11.15
N PRO A 130 -25.15 26.22 10.11
CA PRO A 130 -24.20 26.16 8.99
C PRO A 130 -22.73 26.41 9.38
N ASP A 131 -22.44 26.78 10.62
CA ASP A 131 -21.08 26.98 11.13
C ASP A 131 -20.37 25.65 11.49
N LEU A 132 -21.12 24.55 11.64
CA LEU A 132 -20.57 23.21 11.81
C LEU A 132 -20.57 22.49 10.45
N ASP A 133 -19.38 22.38 9.86
CA ASP A 133 -19.15 21.61 8.64
C ASP A 133 -19.25 20.11 8.92
N ILE A 134 -20.47 19.63 9.06
CA ILE A 134 -20.76 18.20 9.21
C ILE A 134 -20.55 17.53 7.88
N LEU A 135 -19.69 16.52 7.89
CA LEU A 135 -19.26 15.79 6.72
C LEU A 135 -19.89 14.41 6.70
N ILE A 136 -20.37 14.00 5.54
CA ILE A 136 -20.75 12.62 5.23
C ILE A 136 -19.97 12.13 4.01
N GLY A 137 -19.78 10.82 3.90
CA GLY A 137 -19.17 10.25 2.71
C GLY A 137 -18.83 8.78 2.82
N VAL A 138 -17.83 8.38 2.04
CA VAL A 138 -17.35 7.00 1.96
C VAL A 138 -16.06 6.89 2.75
N GLY A 139 -16.02 5.91 3.64
CA GLY A 139 -14.82 5.44 4.30
C GLY A 139 -14.35 4.12 3.73
N GLN A 140 -13.06 3.85 3.87
CA GLN A 140 -12.48 2.53 3.61
C GLN A 140 -11.47 2.19 4.71
N ARG A 141 -11.28 0.89 4.93
CA ARG A 141 -10.37 0.38 5.94
C ARG A 141 -8.93 0.49 5.45
N ASP A 142 -8.13 1.23 6.19
CA ASP A 142 -6.67 1.19 6.08
C ASP A 142 -6.19 -0.19 6.56
N MET A 143 -5.53 -0.93 5.67
CA MET A 143 -5.08 -2.28 5.97
C MET A 143 -3.83 -2.32 6.87
N GLU A 144 -3.08 -1.22 6.97
CA GLU A 144 -1.92 -1.11 7.85
C GLU A 144 -2.35 -0.84 9.29
N THR A 145 -3.30 0.08 9.50
CA THR A 145 -3.74 0.47 10.86
C THR A 145 -5.01 -0.25 11.31
N GLY A 146 -5.79 -0.80 10.38
CA GLY A 146 -7.12 -1.36 10.63
C GLY A 146 -8.23 -0.32 10.84
N GLU A 147 -7.88 0.98 10.85
CA GLU A 147 -8.82 2.08 11.03
C GLU A 147 -9.61 2.35 9.74
N VAL A 148 -10.84 2.82 9.88
CA VAL A 148 -11.62 3.31 8.72
C VAL A 148 -11.33 4.80 8.56
N VAL A 149 -10.89 5.17 7.37
CA VAL A 149 -10.52 6.55 7.04
C VAL A 149 -11.45 7.07 5.94
N PRO A 150 -11.84 8.35 5.95
CA PRO A 150 -12.63 8.91 4.87
C PRO A 150 -11.81 8.92 3.58
N THR A 151 -12.37 8.39 2.50
CA THR A 151 -11.78 8.44 1.15
C THR A 151 -12.47 9.48 0.28
N SER A 152 -13.74 9.79 0.58
CA SER A 152 -14.47 10.91 0.01
C SER A 152 -15.43 11.51 1.03
N VAL A 153 -15.62 12.82 0.96
CA VAL A 153 -16.49 13.58 1.87
C VAL A 153 -17.20 14.70 1.13
N MET A 154 -18.37 15.07 1.64
CA MET A 154 -19.12 16.27 1.25
C MET A 154 -19.85 16.82 2.47
N LEU A 155 -20.33 18.06 2.39
CA LEU A 155 -21.16 18.64 3.44
C LEU A 155 -22.51 17.91 3.51
N ALA A 156 -22.94 17.56 4.72
CA ALA A 156 -24.29 17.08 4.96
C ALA A 156 -25.30 18.22 4.73
N GLN A 157 -26.36 17.95 3.99
CA GLN A 157 -27.48 18.88 3.82
C GLN A 157 -28.64 18.46 4.75
N PRO A 158 -29.40 19.37 5.36
CA PRO A 158 -30.54 19.01 6.20
C PRO A 158 -31.63 18.32 5.39
N HIS A 159 -32.34 17.36 6.01
CA HIS A 159 -33.50 16.64 5.43
C HIS A 159 -33.25 16.04 4.04
N THR A 160 -32.04 15.54 3.80
CA THR A 160 -31.61 15.07 2.49
C THR A 160 -31.31 13.57 2.52
N THR A 161 -31.72 12.87 1.46
CA THR A 161 -31.29 11.49 1.20
C THR A 161 -30.14 11.53 0.21
N THR A 162 -28.95 11.11 0.65
CA THR A 162 -27.74 11.09 -0.17
C THR A 162 -27.38 9.65 -0.49
N GLU A 163 -27.36 9.30 -1.77
CA GLU A 163 -26.93 8.00 -2.25
C GLU A 163 -25.44 8.05 -2.61
N PHE A 164 -24.67 7.10 -2.11
CA PHE A 164 -23.26 6.92 -2.47
C PHE A 164 -23.08 5.62 -3.22
N GLN A 165 -22.63 5.70 -4.47
CA GLN A 165 -22.21 4.56 -5.28
C GLN A 165 -20.69 4.59 -5.44
N PRO A 166 -19.94 3.94 -4.52
CA PRO A 166 -18.50 3.89 -4.60
C PRO A 166 -18.05 2.96 -5.73
N GLY A 167 -16.88 3.27 -6.31
CA GLY A 167 -16.24 2.46 -7.35
C GLY A 167 -14.97 1.80 -6.84
N VAL A 168 -14.54 0.74 -7.52
CA VAL A 168 -13.26 0.06 -7.28
C VAL A 168 -12.19 0.65 -8.19
N LYS A 169 -12.05 1.98 -8.12
CA LYS A 169 -11.16 2.76 -8.96
C LYS A 169 -10.33 3.70 -8.09
N PHE A 170 -9.05 3.80 -8.41
CA PHE A 170 -8.06 4.54 -7.65
C PHE A 170 -7.21 5.41 -8.58
N TYR A 171 -6.70 6.50 -8.02
CA TYR A 171 -5.77 7.40 -8.67
C TYR A 171 -4.44 7.38 -7.92
N VAL A 172 -3.35 7.21 -8.67
CA VAL A 172 -2.00 7.41 -8.17
C VAL A 172 -1.46 8.69 -8.77
N LYS A 173 -1.00 9.61 -7.93
CA LYS A 173 -0.45 10.88 -8.41
C LYS A 173 0.84 11.22 -7.71
N ASN A 174 1.79 11.78 -8.46
CA ASN A 174 2.97 12.42 -7.89
C ASN A 174 2.61 13.84 -7.45
N VAL A 175 2.47 14.06 -6.14
CA VAL A 175 2.17 15.36 -5.55
C VAL A 175 2.52 15.35 -4.06
N ASP A 176 2.87 16.51 -3.52
CA ASP A 176 3.27 16.65 -2.12
C ASP A 176 2.07 16.96 -1.21
N TYR A 177 1.28 15.93 -0.90
CA TYR A 177 0.24 16.00 0.12
C TYR A 177 0.40 14.89 1.14
N HIS A 178 0.17 15.23 2.41
CA HIS A 178 0.18 14.27 3.49
C HIS A 178 -1.14 13.48 3.56
N LYS A 179 -1.06 12.33 4.23
CA LYS A 179 -2.21 11.48 4.55
C LYS A 179 -3.34 12.28 5.22
N HIS A 180 -4.57 12.03 4.75
CA HIS A 180 -5.83 12.69 5.14
C HIS A 180 -6.04 14.12 4.63
N ALA A 181 -5.17 14.63 3.76
CA ALA A 181 -5.42 15.89 3.09
C ALA A 181 -6.60 15.73 2.11
N ILE A 182 -7.56 16.64 2.18
CA ILE A 182 -8.70 16.72 1.28
C ILE A 182 -8.28 17.45 0.00
N LEU A 183 -8.60 16.87 -1.15
CA LEU A 183 -8.23 17.36 -2.46
C LEU A 183 -9.49 17.55 -3.33
N ASN A 184 -9.39 18.50 -4.26
CA ASN A 184 -10.41 18.66 -5.28
C ASN A 184 -10.23 17.53 -6.31
N VAL A 185 -11.31 16.87 -6.70
CA VAL A 185 -11.33 15.79 -7.68
C VAL A 185 -10.60 16.18 -8.97
N SER A 186 -10.85 17.38 -9.51
CA SER A 186 -10.21 17.84 -10.76
C SER A 186 -8.68 17.90 -10.63
N SER A 187 -8.19 18.35 -9.47
CA SER A 187 -6.76 18.43 -9.17
C SER A 187 -6.08 17.07 -9.04
N ILE A 188 -6.83 15.99 -8.83
CA ILE A 188 -6.28 14.63 -8.74
C ILE A 188 -6.34 13.91 -10.09
N ILE A 189 -7.44 14.04 -10.83
CA ILE A 189 -7.62 13.28 -12.08
C ILE A 189 -6.55 13.64 -13.12
N GLU A 190 -6.22 14.92 -13.25
CA GLU A 190 -5.23 15.37 -14.23
C GLU A 190 -3.84 14.77 -13.94
N ASN A 191 -3.23 14.13 -14.95
CA ASN A 191 -1.89 13.53 -14.87
C ASN A 191 -1.73 12.50 -13.73
N SER A 192 -2.79 11.74 -13.43
CA SER A 192 -2.72 10.59 -12.52
C SER A 192 -2.70 9.27 -13.29
N ALA A 193 -2.07 8.25 -12.70
CA ALA A 193 -2.34 6.88 -13.11
C ALA A 193 -3.74 6.48 -12.67
N VAL A 194 -4.46 5.79 -13.55
CA VAL A 194 -5.81 5.32 -13.26
C VAL A 194 -5.79 3.80 -13.08
N VAL A 195 -6.12 3.36 -11.87
CA VAL A 195 -6.24 1.94 -11.53
C VAL A 195 -7.71 1.59 -11.34
N ASP A 196 -8.34 1.05 -12.37
CA ASP A 196 -9.76 0.71 -12.39
C ASP A 196 -9.98 -0.81 -12.45
N PHE A 197 -10.39 -1.40 -11.33
CA PHE A 197 -10.70 -2.83 -11.23
C PHE A 197 -12.14 -3.16 -11.67
N THR A 198 -12.93 -2.17 -12.08
CA THR A 198 -14.31 -2.39 -12.49
C THR A 198 -14.39 -3.34 -13.69
N GLY A 199 -15.17 -4.41 -13.53
CA GLY A 199 -15.36 -5.42 -14.58
C GLY A 199 -14.14 -6.30 -14.85
N LYS A 200 -13.06 -6.19 -14.06
CA LYS A 200 -11.91 -7.09 -14.16
C LYS A 200 -12.29 -8.49 -13.62
N PRO A 201 -11.73 -9.57 -14.20
CA PRO A 201 -11.82 -10.91 -13.61
C PRO A 201 -11.33 -10.93 -12.16
N ALA A 202 -11.95 -11.76 -11.32
CA ALA A 202 -11.65 -11.81 -9.88
C ALA A 202 -10.19 -12.18 -9.55
N ASN A 203 -9.48 -12.83 -10.48
CA ASN A 203 -8.07 -13.15 -10.31
C ASN A 203 -7.14 -11.99 -10.70
N LEU A 204 -7.63 -10.89 -11.29
CA LEU A 204 -6.84 -9.68 -11.57
C LEU A 204 -7.07 -8.64 -10.47
N ASN A 205 -6.66 -8.97 -9.25
CA ASN A 205 -6.82 -8.16 -8.06
C ASN A 205 -5.57 -7.34 -7.70
N ALA A 206 -4.53 -7.37 -8.55
CA ALA A 206 -3.33 -6.56 -8.37
C ALA A 206 -3.08 -5.66 -9.60
N ALA A 207 -2.46 -4.49 -9.38
CA ALA A 207 -2.07 -3.56 -10.43
C ALA A 207 -0.66 -2.99 -10.19
N HIS A 208 0.14 -2.87 -11.26
CA HIS A 208 1.42 -2.16 -11.25
C HIS A 208 1.26 -0.82 -11.96
N VAL A 209 1.78 0.22 -11.33
CA VAL A 209 1.78 1.58 -11.82
C VAL A 209 3.24 2.02 -11.94
N VAL A 210 3.72 2.20 -13.17
CA VAL A 210 5.07 2.70 -13.44
C VAL A 210 4.99 4.17 -13.81
N HIS A 211 5.68 5.03 -13.06
CA HIS A 211 5.88 6.43 -13.43
C HIS A 211 7.16 6.52 -14.27
N ASN A 212 7.02 6.77 -15.56
CA ASN A 212 8.12 6.78 -16.53
C ASN A 212 8.92 8.09 -16.46
N ALA A 213 10.14 8.07 -17.02
CA ALA A 213 11.03 9.23 -17.10
C ALA A 213 10.45 10.41 -17.92
N ASP A 214 9.49 10.14 -18.81
CA ASP A 214 8.77 11.17 -19.58
C ASP A 214 7.61 11.82 -18.81
N GLY A 215 7.38 11.43 -17.55
CA GLY A 215 6.31 11.92 -16.69
C GLY A 215 4.95 11.22 -16.90
N THR A 216 4.87 10.24 -17.80
CA THR A 216 3.64 9.46 -18.01
C THR A 216 3.54 8.30 -17.01
N PHE A 217 2.32 7.78 -16.85
CA PHE A 217 2.07 6.58 -16.06
C PHE A 217 1.62 5.42 -16.96
N THR A 218 2.16 4.23 -16.67
CA THR A 218 1.72 2.96 -17.26
C THR A 218 1.07 2.11 -16.19
N THR A 219 -0.14 1.58 -16.45
CA THR A 219 -0.84 0.68 -15.51
C THR A 219 -1.06 -0.70 -16.13
N THR A 220 -0.62 -1.75 -15.44
CA THR A 220 -0.86 -3.15 -15.83
C THR A 220 -1.56 -3.89 -14.69
N PHE A 221 -2.50 -4.78 -15.03
CA PHE A 221 -3.21 -5.62 -14.06
C PHE A 221 -2.65 -7.03 -14.09
N VAL A 222 -2.40 -7.59 -12.91
CA VAL A 222 -1.78 -8.91 -12.76
C VAL A 222 -2.57 -9.77 -11.79
N ASP A 223 -2.33 -11.07 -11.87
CA ASP A 223 -2.82 -12.04 -10.90
C ASP A 223 -1.89 -12.07 -9.70
N ASN A 224 -2.41 -11.84 -8.49
CA ASN A 224 -1.58 -11.76 -7.29
C ASN A 224 -0.85 -13.08 -6.98
N HIS A 225 -1.33 -14.22 -7.48
CA HIS A 225 -0.63 -15.51 -7.36
C HIS A 225 0.60 -15.63 -8.27
N LYS A 226 0.79 -14.68 -9.19
CA LYS A 226 1.91 -14.66 -10.15
C LYS A 226 2.93 -13.57 -9.84
N PHE A 227 2.86 -12.94 -8.66
CA PHE A 227 3.89 -12.01 -8.25
C PHE A 227 5.16 -12.77 -7.89
N THR A 228 5.99 -13.00 -8.89
CA THR A 228 7.42 -13.29 -8.73
C THR A 228 8.15 -11.98 -9.00
N GLU A 229 9.09 -11.61 -8.13
CA GLU A 229 9.95 -10.40 -8.13
C GLU A 229 10.64 -10.06 -9.48
N VAL A 230 10.50 -10.94 -10.48
CA VAL A 230 11.19 -10.96 -11.78
C VAL A 230 10.63 -9.93 -12.80
N ASP A 231 9.44 -9.37 -12.59
CA ASP A 231 8.80 -8.48 -13.57
C ASP A 231 9.06 -6.98 -13.36
N VAL A 232 9.94 -6.58 -12.42
CA VAL A 232 10.42 -5.20 -12.36
C VAL A 232 11.43 -5.02 -13.50
N PRO A 233 11.14 -4.22 -14.54
CA PRO A 233 12.12 -3.97 -15.59
C PRO A 233 13.38 -3.39 -14.93
N ALA A 234 14.53 -4.03 -15.19
CA ALA A 234 15.80 -3.56 -14.68
C ALA A 234 15.93 -2.05 -14.96
N PRO A 235 16.38 -1.24 -13.99
CA PRO A 235 16.47 0.20 -14.17
C PRO A 235 17.25 0.48 -15.45
N SER A 236 16.65 1.29 -16.32
CA SER A 236 17.28 1.70 -17.58
C SER A 236 18.66 2.24 -17.24
N SER A 237 19.72 1.52 -17.63
CA SER A 237 21.07 1.93 -17.28
C SER A 237 21.27 3.40 -17.69
N LEU A 238 21.62 4.25 -16.72
CA LEU A 238 22.00 5.65 -16.93
C LEU A 238 23.33 5.70 -17.70
N THR A 239 23.34 5.28 -18.96
CA THR A 239 24.58 5.13 -19.75
C THR A 239 25.00 6.39 -20.52
N ASN A 240 24.47 7.58 -20.21
CA ASN A 240 24.87 8.82 -20.89
C ASN A 240 24.95 10.06 -19.97
N LEU A 241 25.59 9.93 -18.81
CA LEU A 241 26.19 11.10 -18.15
C LEU A 241 27.62 11.29 -18.67
N PRO A 242 28.01 12.48 -19.17
CA PRO A 242 29.37 12.72 -19.63
C PRO A 242 30.34 12.51 -18.46
N LYS A 243 31.26 11.55 -18.61
CA LYS A 243 32.39 11.32 -17.71
C LYS A 243 33.14 12.63 -17.50
N GLN A 244 33.10 13.18 -16.29
CA GLN A 244 34.16 14.09 -15.85
C GLN A 244 35.39 13.23 -15.57
N THR A 245 36.42 13.42 -16.39
CA THR A 245 37.75 12.84 -16.19
C THR A 245 38.36 13.47 -14.95
N ILE A 246 38.42 12.71 -13.86
CA ILE A 246 39.33 12.96 -12.75
C ILE A 246 40.54 12.05 -13.03
N GLU A 247 41.69 12.66 -13.29
CA GLU A 247 42.97 11.96 -13.34
C GLU A 247 43.31 11.51 -11.91
N GLU A 248 43.30 10.20 -11.66
CA GLU A 248 43.90 9.61 -10.46
C GLU A 248 45.22 8.93 -10.85
N ASP A 249 46.27 9.27 -10.09
CA ASP A 249 47.62 8.71 -10.22
C ASP A 249 47.65 7.20 -9.91
N PRO A 250 48.58 6.43 -10.53
CA PRO A 250 48.60 4.98 -10.40
C PRO A 250 49.26 4.53 -9.09
N ILE A 251 48.51 3.75 -8.30
CA ILE A 251 49.05 2.97 -7.20
C ILE A 251 49.37 1.56 -7.74
N GLU A 252 50.66 1.21 -7.71
CA GLU A 252 51.14 -0.14 -7.97
C GLU A 252 50.76 -1.08 -6.82
N HIS A 253 50.13 -2.22 -7.13
CA HIS A 253 50.06 -3.36 -6.22
C HIS A 253 50.20 -4.69 -6.96
N ASP A 254 51.41 -5.22 -6.81
CA ASP A 254 51.85 -6.58 -6.47
C ASP A 254 50.94 -7.78 -6.76
N GLU A 255 51.54 -8.74 -7.47
CA GLU A 255 50.99 -10.02 -7.89
C GLU A 255 51.03 -11.05 -6.76
N CYS A 256 49.97 -11.85 -6.59
CA CYS A 256 50.08 -13.19 -6.02
C CYS A 256 49.06 -14.13 -6.67
N ALA A 257 49.58 -15.03 -7.49
CA ALA A 257 48.87 -16.14 -8.09
C ALA A 257 48.63 -17.27 -7.09
N GLY A 258 47.49 -17.96 -7.23
CA GLY A 258 47.19 -19.21 -6.53
C GLY A 258 46.07 -19.95 -7.25
N ASP A 259 46.40 -21.09 -7.83
CA ASP A 259 45.51 -22.02 -8.53
C ASP A 259 44.41 -22.58 -7.62
N SER A 260 43.21 -22.82 -8.17
CA SER A 260 42.20 -23.67 -7.55
C SER A 260 41.55 -24.61 -8.57
N GLU A 261 41.45 -25.87 -8.13
CA GLU A 261 40.95 -27.04 -8.83
C GLU A 261 39.43 -26.99 -9.11
N LYS A 262 39.05 -27.66 -10.20
CA LYS A 262 37.66 -28.00 -10.54
C LYS A 262 37.14 -29.13 -9.63
N VAL A 263 35.97 -28.94 -9.03
CA VAL A 263 35.03 -30.03 -8.69
C VAL A 263 33.61 -29.55 -8.97
N GLY A 264 32.88 -30.32 -9.77
CA GLY A 264 31.45 -30.10 -10.06
C GLY A 264 30.56 -30.86 -9.08
N ASP A 265 29.31 -30.42 -8.93
CA ASP A 265 28.13 -31.13 -9.43
C ASP A 265 26.82 -30.41 -9.03
N ALA A 266 25.77 -30.76 -9.76
CA ALA A 266 24.49 -30.08 -9.93
C ALA A 266 23.60 -29.97 -8.68
N LEU A 267 22.76 -28.92 -8.65
CA LEU A 267 21.57 -28.82 -7.81
C LEU A 267 20.30 -28.79 -8.67
N THR A 268 19.45 -29.78 -8.43
CA THR A 268 18.07 -29.93 -8.93
C THR A 268 17.07 -29.15 -8.07
N GLU A 269 16.11 -28.51 -8.74
CA GLU A 269 14.92 -27.86 -8.18
C GLU A 269 13.92 -28.88 -7.58
N GLY A 270 13.17 -28.48 -6.54
CA GLY A 270 11.98 -29.24 -6.12
C GLY A 270 11.29 -28.82 -4.81
N ASN A 271 10.05 -28.33 -4.98
CA ASN A 271 8.84 -28.52 -4.15
C ASN A 271 8.73 -27.99 -2.70
N SER A 272 7.70 -27.15 -2.49
CA SER A 272 7.12 -26.84 -1.18
C SER A 272 5.95 -27.78 -0.87
N GLU A 273 6.07 -28.60 0.16
CA GLU A 273 4.93 -29.22 0.84
C GLU A 273 4.46 -28.31 1.98
N SER A 274 3.14 -28.14 2.15
CA SER A 274 2.55 -27.33 3.22
C SER A 274 2.35 -28.15 4.51
N PRO A 275 2.87 -27.70 5.67
CA PRO A 275 2.58 -28.33 6.95
C PRO A 275 1.36 -27.72 7.68
N VAL A 276 0.69 -28.56 8.47
CA VAL A 276 -0.46 -28.22 9.33
C VAL A 276 0.01 -27.82 10.75
N LEU A 277 -0.34 -26.59 11.14
CA LEU A 277 -0.62 -26.02 12.49
C LEU A 277 0.10 -26.59 13.74
N ALA A 278 1.08 -25.83 14.25
CA ALA A 278 1.33 -25.53 15.69
C ALA A 278 2.62 -24.74 15.91
N SER A 279 3.48 -24.65 14.89
CA SER A 279 4.73 -23.89 14.98
C SER A 279 4.43 -22.39 15.04
N THR A 280 4.94 -21.74 16.10
CA THR A 280 4.84 -20.29 16.31
C THR A 280 6.11 -19.58 15.84
N THR A 281 6.98 -20.27 15.11
CA THR A 281 8.34 -19.79 14.86
C THR A 281 8.71 -19.99 13.40
N ALA A 282 9.10 -18.89 12.75
CA ALA A 282 9.74 -18.90 11.44
C ALA A 282 11.24 -18.64 11.60
N VAL A 283 12.06 -19.26 10.75
CA VAL A 283 13.49 -18.99 10.65
C VAL A 283 13.78 -18.43 9.27
N ALA A 284 14.26 -17.19 9.23
CA ALA A 284 14.75 -16.58 8.01
C ALA A 284 16.25 -16.78 7.89
N LYS A 285 16.68 -17.46 6.83
CA LYS A 285 18.09 -17.55 6.45
C LYS A 285 18.35 -16.54 5.34
N ILE A 286 19.31 -15.65 5.53
CA ILE A 286 19.67 -14.62 4.56
C ILE A 286 21.15 -14.78 4.21
N GLN A 287 21.48 -14.78 2.93
CA GLN A 287 22.81 -14.96 2.38
C GLN A 287 23.17 -13.77 1.49
N TRP A 288 24.17 -12.98 1.87
CA TRP A 288 24.76 -11.91 1.06
C TRP A 288 25.88 -12.46 0.20
N MET A 289 25.82 -12.18 -1.11
CA MET A 289 26.83 -12.61 -2.07
C MET A 289 28.14 -11.83 -1.92
N PRO A 290 29.29 -12.41 -2.29
CA PRO A 290 30.58 -11.72 -2.24
C PRO A 290 30.65 -10.48 -3.16
N PRO A 291 31.45 -9.45 -2.80
CA PRO A 291 32.13 -9.30 -1.50
C PRO A 291 31.15 -8.78 -0.44
N GLY A 292 30.94 -9.58 0.61
CA GLY A 292 30.08 -9.22 1.73
C GLY A 292 30.70 -8.12 2.59
N ASN A 293 29.91 -7.11 2.96
CA ASN A 293 30.33 -6.08 3.91
C ASN A 293 29.64 -6.32 5.25
N ILE A 294 30.38 -6.80 6.25
CA ILE A 294 29.82 -7.17 7.56
C ILE A 294 29.14 -6.00 8.29
N ALA A 295 29.60 -4.76 8.09
CA ALA A 295 28.98 -3.59 8.70
C ALA A 295 27.62 -3.29 8.05
N ARG A 296 27.53 -3.44 6.71
CA ARG A 296 26.27 -3.33 5.97
C ARG A 296 25.30 -4.44 6.37
N VAL A 297 25.75 -5.69 6.43
CA VAL A 297 24.91 -6.83 6.85
C VAL A 297 24.30 -6.59 8.25
N LYS A 298 25.09 -6.08 9.21
CA LYS A 298 24.57 -5.74 10.54
C LYS A 298 23.50 -4.64 10.49
N ALA A 299 23.69 -3.61 9.67
CA ALA A 299 22.71 -2.55 9.49
C ALA A 299 21.41 -3.07 8.85
N ASP A 300 21.53 -3.92 7.83
CA ASP A 300 20.40 -4.57 7.17
C ASP A 300 19.60 -5.42 8.17
N LEU A 301 20.27 -6.31 8.90
CA LEU A 301 19.64 -7.15 9.93
C LEU A 301 18.94 -6.33 11.04
N GLN A 302 19.53 -5.22 11.45
CA GLN A 302 18.93 -4.31 12.43
C GLN A 302 17.65 -3.65 11.87
N ASN A 303 17.66 -3.24 10.61
CA ASN A 303 16.50 -2.66 9.94
C ASN A 303 15.36 -3.70 9.81
N ILE A 304 15.69 -4.92 9.38
CA ILE A 304 14.75 -6.04 9.29
C ILE A 304 14.12 -6.33 10.66
N SER A 305 14.95 -6.49 11.70
CA SER A 305 14.49 -6.77 13.07
C SER A 305 13.61 -5.66 13.64
N THR A 306 14.02 -4.40 13.47
CA THR A 306 13.25 -3.23 13.94
C THR A 306 11.88 -3.16 13.27
N ARG A 307 11.80 -3.47 11.97
CA ARG A 307 10.56 -3.45 11.21
C ARG A 307 9.60 -4.55 11.66
N LEU A 308 10.10 -5.78 11.78
CA LEU A 308 9.32 -6.92 12.31
C LEU A 308 8.84 -6.64 13.74
N ALA A 309 9.67 -6.05 14.59
CA ALA A 309 9.28 -5.65 15.93
C ALA A 309 8.11 -4.64 15.93
N ARG A 310 8.10 -3.66 15.00
CA ARG A 310 6.99 -2.72 14.84
C ARG A 310 5.68 -3.39 14.42
N GLN A 311 5.77 -4.48 13.66
CA GLN A 311 4.63 -5.31 13.27
C GLN A 311 4.21 -6.31 14.36
N GLY A 312 4.85 -6.27 15.54
CA GLY A 312 4.48 -7.10 16.69
C GLY A 312 5.13 -8.49 16.70
N TYR A 313 6.14 -8.74 15.85
CA TYR A 313 6.93 -9.96 15.89
C TYR A 313 8.06 -9.84 16.91
N LYS A 314 8.43 -10.96 17.56
CA LYS A 314 9.67 -11.02 18.33
C LYS A 314 10.75 -11.65 17.47
N VAL A 315 11.87 -10.96 17.35
CA VAL A 315 12.99 -11.37 16.49
C VAL A 315 14.21 -11.64 17.37
N THR A 316 14.76 -12.83 17.25
CA THR A 316 16.05 -13.21 17.82
C THR A 316 17.03 -13.40 16.66
N GLN A 317 18.15 -12.69 16.69
CA GLN A 317 19.19 -12.82 15.68
C GLN A 317 20.18 -13.90 16.12
N ASP A 318 20.46 -14.84 15.21
CA ASP A 318 21.52 -15.82 15.37
C ASP A 318 22.87 -15.23 14.91
N PRO A 319 24.01 -15.90 15.22
CA PRO A 319 25.33 -15.42 14.83
C PRO A 319 25.48 -15.25 13.31
N ILE A 320 26.11 -14.14 12.91
CA ILE A 320 26.48 -13.90 11.51
C ILE A 320 27.72 -14.74 11.19
N VAL A 321 27.66 -15.52 10.11
CA VAL A 321 28.76 -16.37 9.64
C VAL A 321 29.35 -15.76 8.37
N THR A 322 30.67 -15.58 8.33
CA THR A 322 31.40 -15.12 7.14
C THR A 322 32.19 -16.30 6.57
N TYR A 323 32.08 -16.53 5.27
CA TYR A 323 32.77 -17.63 4.59
C TYR A 323 34.07 -17.15 3.93
N PRO A 324 35.01 -18.08 3.62
CA PRO A 324 36.26 -17.74 2.95
C PRO A 324 36.10 -17.06 1.59
N ASP A 325 34.99 -17.30 0.89
CA ASP A 325 34.65 -16.66 -0.39
C ASP A 325 34.15 -15.22 -0.24
N GLY A 326 34.04 -14.72 0.99
CA GLY A 326 33.53 -13.38 1.31
C GLY A 326 32.00 -13.29 1.35
N SER A 327 31.27 -14.40 1.16
CA SER A 327 29.83 -14.43 1.39
C SER A 327 29.52 -14.38 2.88
N ILE A 328 28.35 -13.87 3.23
CA ILE A 328 27.91 -13.74 4.63
C ILE A 328 26.53 -14.37 4.76
N THR A 329 26.30 -15.19 5.77
CA THR A 329 24.97 -15.68 6.13
C THR A 329 24.57 -15.23 7.52
N ALA A 330 23.27 -15.04 7.70
CA ALA A 330 22.67 -14.83 9.00
C ALA A 330 21.35 -15.60 9.10
N GLU A 331 21.03 -16.06 10.30
CA GLU A 331 19.71 -16.63 10.61
C GLU A 331 18.97 -15.69 11.58
N MET A 332 17.66 -15.58 11.39
CA MET A 332 16.77 -14.83 12.28
C MET A 332 15.62 -15.74 12.68
N GLU A 333 15.46 -15.98 13.98
CA GLU A 333 14.31 -16.66 14.54
C GLU A 333 13.21 -15.63 14.84
N ILE A 334 12.01 -15.88 14.33
CA ILE A 334 10.91 -14.94 14.34
C ILE A 334 9.70 -15.63 14.97
N GLN A 335 9.32 -15.18 16.16
CA GLN A 335 8.10 -15.66 16.79
C GLN A 335 6.90 -14.96 16.17
N LEU A 336 6.04 -15.77 15.55
CA LEU A 336 4.84 -15.36 14.88
C LEU A 336 3.73 -15.10 15.89
N SER A 337 3.26 -13.86 15.95
CA SER A 337 2.06 -13.45 16.69
C SER A 337 0.81 -13.47 15.81
N VAL A 338 0.96 -13.74 14.51
CA VAL A 338 -0.10 -13.75 13.49
C VAL A 338 -0.02 -15.03 12.64
N PRO A 339 -1.09 -15.40 11.91
CA PRO A 339 -1.08 -16.55 11.01
C PRO A 339 0.03 -16.48 9.96
N TRP A 340 0.55 -17.65 9.55
CA TRP A 340 1.66 -17.77 8.59
C TRP A 340 1.46 -16.99 7.29
N ALA A 341 0.26 -17.05 6.70
CA ALA A 341 -0.03 -16.33 5.47
C ALA A 341 0.12 -14.80 5.62
N GLN A 342 -0.19 -14.26 6.81
CA GLN A 342 0.04 -12.85 7.12
C GLN A 342 1.54 -12.56 7.24
N PHE A 343 2.28 -13.41 7.95
CA PHE A 343 3.73 -13.25 8.06
C PHE A 343 4.46 -13.35 6.71
N GLN A 344 4.07 -14.29 5.83
CA GLN A 344 4.64 -14.37 4.48
C GLN A 344 4.41 -13.09 3.69
N ARG A 345 3.22 -12.49 3.81
CA ARG A 345 2.91 -11.18 3.21
C ARG A 345 3.79 -10.06 3.78
N ASP A 346 3.93 -10.03 5.10
CA ASP A 346 4.73 -9.02 5.80
C ASP A 346 6.24 -9.18 5.49
N TRP A 347 6.72 -10.42 5.34
CA TRP A 347 8.10 -10.76 5.00
C TRP A 347 8.44 -10.53 3.53
N ALA A 348 7.60 -11.02 2.61
CA ALA A 348 7.77 -10.86 1.17
C ALA A 348 7.50 -9.42 0.70
N GLY A 349 7.03 -8.55 1.60
CA GLY A 349 7.06 -7.12 1.35
C GLY A 349 5.87 -6.55 0.64
N THR A 350 4.70 -7.14 0.83
CA THR A 350 3.46 -6.57 0.30
C THR A 350 3.29 -5.13 0.83
N VAL A 351 3.18 -4.91 2.15
CA VAL A 351 2.89 -3.56 2.71
C VAL A 351 4.12 -2.61 2.75
N ALA A 352 5.32 -3.17 2.78
CA ALA A 352 6.54 -2.65 2.16
C ALA A 352 7.65 -3.69 2.43
N PRO A 353 8.58 -3.94 1.49
CA PRO A 353 9.58 -4.97 1.67
C PRO A 353 10.38 -4.77 2.94
N ILE A 354 10.46 -5.83 3.75
CA ILE A 354 11.68 -6.10 4.48
C ILE A 354 12.73 -6.20 3.38
N LEU A 355 13.43 -5.09 3.13
CA LEU A 355 14.40 -4.99 2.06
C LEU A 355 15.51 -5.98 2.36
N VAL A 356 15.37 -7.18 1.85
CA VAL A 356 16.52 -8.04 1.65
C VAL A 356 17.36 -7.28 0.60
N PRO A 357 18.61 -6.93 0.91
CA PRO A 357 19.43 -6.12 0.02
C PRO A 357 19.51 -6.78 -1.35
N GLU A 358 19.63 -5.99 -2.43
CA GLU A 358 19.65 -6.48 -3.83
C GLU A 358 20.72 -7.57 -4.10
N ASN A 359 21.72 -7.72 -3.22
CA ASN A 359 22.77 -8.74 -3.28
C ASN A 359 22.57 -9.90 -2.29
N ALA A 360 21.37 -10.10 -1.76
CA ALA A 360 21.09 -11.15 -0.79
C ALA A 360 19.99 -12.11 -1.25
N LYS A 361 20.25 -13.41 -1.09
CA LYS A 361 19.26 -14.48 -1.22
C LYS A 361 18.67 -14.77 0.14
N TRP A 362 17.42 -15.20 0.21
CA TRP A 362 16.81 -15.57 1.47
C TRP A 362 15.94 -16.82 1.35
N THR A 363 15.73 -17.49 2.47
CA THR A 363 14.87 -18.66 2.57
C THR A 363 14.16 -18.61 3.92
N LEU A 364 12.85 -18.80 3.90
CA LEU A 364 12.05 -18.95 5.12
C LEU A 364 11.81 -20.43 5.40
N ILE A 365 12.08 -20.85 6.64
CA ILE A 365 11.86 -22.21 7.12
C ILE A 365 10.91 -22.15 8.31
N PHE A 366 9.88 -22.98 8.30
CA PHE A 366 8.94 -23.10 9.42
C PHE A 366 9.46 -24.18 10.38
N ARG A 367 9.45 -23.91 11.70
CA ARG A 367 9.95 -24.83 12.73
C ARG A 367 8.93 -25.13 13.79
#